data_AF-A0A2A9HEZ1-F1
#
_entry.id   AF-A0A2A9HEZ1-F1
#
_cell.length_a   1.000
_cell.length_b   1.000
_cell.length_c   1.000
_cell.angle_alpha   90.00
_cell.angle_beta   90.00
_cell.angle_gamma   90.00
#
_symmetry.space_group_name_H-M   'P 1'
#
loop_
_entity.id
_entity.type
_entity.pdbx_description
1 polymer ?
#
loop_
_entity_poly.entity_id
_entity_poly.type
_entity_poly.pdbx_seq_one_letter_code
_entity_poly.pdbx_strand_id
1 'polypeptide(L)'
;MPDVETVVYTNEPGRVLPVLEQELEDFKTEAARFLKGEWDEAQFIGFRLKQGVYGQRQPNVQMIRVKLPFGGVTPEQMEAFAEVAEKYAPLRKGHITTRQNIQFHHIPLLKAAEALFVLGRAGLSTREACGNTVRNVTGDPWAGIQEGEPFDPTPYAAAFARRWLRNPLTQLLPRKFKVAFTANDEDRAITGIHDLGFIPRVRDGVRGFTMVVGGGLSTMPRKAPVLYEFVPVDEYLKVSEAILRIFNRADELRKNRAKARIKFLVDRVGIDEFRRMVEEELEGDWTVGRDFRPDPLLFVHDEEANAPARRPHYQQPNGDHREFTAFVAANVRPQKQQGFSAVEVKVHRGDLRPEQFRGLAAIMREYTGGYARTTIGQNIVLRWVRDESLYEVYSRLKELGLADVGAQTITDVVSCPGTDSCKLGITSSMGLNQAIQERVEAMKITDPLTKQIHIKMSGCPNSCGQHHIATIGFHGAAMKVGEHQLPAYHVFIGGNYDNGELRLAQQLKVRLPAKRGPDAVERFIRLYEAERQPGETFNAFFDRVGPEPFERAIADLCIPGEFTEDNRGMFIDWNRLELYRLQRGEGECAV
;
A
#
# COMPACT_ATOMS: atom_id res chain seq x y z
N MET A 1 -23.04 21.99 -18.60
CA MET A 1 -22.37 20.85 -17.92
C MET A 1 -23.45 19.83 -17.69
N PRO A 2 -23.28 18.53 -17.98
CA PRO A 2 -24.24 17.56 -17.46
C PRO A 2 -24.20 17.73 -15.94
N ASP A 3 -25.38 17.92 -15.35
CA ASP A 3 -25.53 17.89 -13.90
C ASP A 3 -24.77 16.67 -13.40
N VAL A 4 -23.81 16.86 -12.50
CA VAL A 4 -23.32 15.75 -11.70
C VAL A 4 -24.57 15.28 -10.98
N GLU A 5 -25.16 14.17 -11.45
CA GLU A 5 -26.25 13.48 -10.75
C GLU A 5 -25.95 13.60 -9.28
N THR A 6 -26.91 14.09 -8.49
CA THR A 6 -26.69 14.45 -7.09
C THR A 6 -26.27 13.17 -6.37
N VAL A 7 -24.96 12.93 -6.29
CA VAL A 7 -24.44 11.66 -5.79
C VAL A 7 -24.70 11.68 -4.29
N VAL A 8 -25.71 10.93 -3.87
CA VAL A 8 -26.07 10.80 -2.46
C VAL A 8 -25.03 9.88 -1.80
N TYR A 9 -24.27 10.45 -0.86
CA TYR A 9 -23.37 9.66 -0.02
C TYR A 9 -24.17 9.04 1.12
N THR A 10 -23.95 7.76 1.38
CA THR A 10 -24.55 7.05 2.52
C THR A 10 -23.49 6.79 3.58
N ASN A 11 -23.90 6.69 4.84
CA ASN A 11 -23.02 6.20 5.91
C ASN A 11 -23.12 4.67 6.05
N GLU A 12 -23.54 3.98 4.99
CA GLU A 12 -23.63 2.53 4.98
C GLU A 12 -22.22 1.92 4.99
N PRO A 13 -21.92 1.02 5.93
CA PRO A 13 -20.76 0.14 5.91
C PRO A 13 -20.33 -0.32 4.52
N GLY A 14 -19.05 -0.16 4.20
CA GLY A 14 -18.49 -0.59 2.91
C GLY A 14 -18.83 0.32 1.73
N ARG A 15 -19.76 1.29 1.85
CA ARG A 15 -20.17 2.19 0.76
C ARG A 15 -19.62 3.60 0.89
N VAL A 16 -18.33 3.71 1.19
CA VAL A 16 -17.66 5.02 1.26
C VAL A 16 -17.71 5.73 -0.09
N LEU A 17 -17.48 4.99 -1.18
CA LEU A 17 -17.49 5.50 -2.54
C LEU A 17 -18.73 4.99 -3.28
N PRO A 18 -19.52 5.89 -3.89
CA PRO A 18 -20.70 5.50 -4.64
C PRO A 18 -20.31 4.82 -5.96
N VAL A 19 -20.97 3.69 -6.24
CA VAL A 19 -20.88 2.94 -7.48
C VAL A 19 -21.95 3.49 -8.43
N LEU A 20 -21.52 3.90 -9.64
CA LEU A 20 -22.45 4.30 -10.70
C LEU A 20 -22.53 3.16 -11.70
N GLU A 21 -23.69 2.53 -11.82
CA GLU A 21 -23.88 1.37 -12.71
C GLU A 21 -23.59 1.73 -14.18
N GLN A 22 -23.95 2.95 -14.59
CA GLN A 22 -23.63 3.46 -15.92
C GLN A 22 -22.14 3.43 -16.23
N GLU A 23 -21.24 3.70 -15.26
CA GLU A 23 -19.80 3.62 -15.50
C GLU A 23 -19.32 2.19 -15.79
N LEU A 24 -20.02 1.18 -15.25
CA LEU A 24 -19.73 -0.23 -15.47
C LEU A 24 -20.18 -0.67 -16.87
N GLU A 25 -21.39 -0.24 -17.28
CA GLU A 25 -21.91 -0.48 -18.63
C GLU A 25 -21.09 0.27 -19.70
N ASP A 26 -20.70 1.52 -19.41
CA ASP A 26 -19.80 2.30 -20.26
C ASP A 26 -18.50 1.52 -20.43
N PHE A 27 -17.84 1.11 -19.35
CA PHE A 27 -16.58 0.36 -19.44
C PHE A 27 -16.71 -0.91 -20.28
N LYS A 28 -17.80 -1.66 -20.14
CA LYS A 28 -18.07 -2.86 -20.95
C LYS A 28 -18.22 -2.53 -22.44
N THR A 29 -19.00 -1.51 -22.77
CA THR A 29 -19.23 -1.04 -24.15
C THR A 29 -17.92 -0.59 -24.80
N GLU A 30 -17.21 0.27 -24.09
CA GLU A 30 -15.96 0.87 -24.47
C GLU A 30 -14.82 -0.17 -24.61
N ALA A 31 -14.78 -1.18 -23.73
CA ALA A 31 -13.89 -2.34 -23.88
C ALA A 31 -14.20 -3.18 -25.12
N ALA A 32 -15.48 -3.39 -25.46
CA ALA A 32 -15.88 -4.13 -26.65
C ALA A 32 -15.52 -3.38 -27.94
N ARG A 33 -15.72 -2.06 -27.98
CA ARG A 33 -15.31 -1.19 -29.10
C ARG A 33 -13.81 -1.23 -29.32
N PHE A 34 -13.01 -1.13 -28.26
CA PHE A 34 -11.55 -1.27 -28.36
C PHE A 34 -11.13 -2.60 -28.97
N LEU A 35 -11.74 -3.72 -28.55
CA LEU A 35 -11.43 -5.05 -29.10
C LEU A 35 -11.83 -5.23 -30.57
N LYS A 36 -12.77 -4.43 -31.07
CA LYS A 36 -13.14 -4.36 -32.50
C LYS A 36 -12.23 -3.43 -33.32
N GLY A 37 -11.28 -2.74 -32.68
CA GLY A 37 -10.42 -1.74 -33.33
C GLY A 37 -11.09 -0.39 -33.56
N GLU A 38 -12.23 -0.11 -32.91
CA GLU A 38 -13.01 1.11 -33.07
C GLU A 38 -12.57 2.25 -32.13
N TRP A 39 -11.44 2.08 -31.44
CA TRP A 39 -10.91 3.07 -30.50
C TRP A 39 -9.38 3.04 -30.47
N ASP A 40 -8.79 4.22 -30.56
CA ASP A 40 -7.35 4.42 -30.39
C ASP A 40 -6.84 3.87 -29.05
N GLU A 41 -5.71 3.16 -29.11
CA GLU A 41 -5.13 2.48 -27.95
C GLU A 41 -4.70 3.47 -26.86
N ALA A 42 -4.10 4.59 -27.23
CA ALA A 42 -3.60 5.56 -26.25
C ALA A 42 -4.77 6.23 -25.50
N GLN A 43 -5.83 6.60 -26.23
CA GLN A 43 -7.06 7.11 -25.65
C GLN A 43 -7.76 6.07 -24.76
N PHE A 44 -7.85 4.82 -25.21
CA PHE A 44 -8.44 3.73 -24.43
C PHE A 44 -7.65 3.44 -23.14
N ILE A 45 -6.31 3.47 -23.20
CA ILE A 45 -5.45 3.39 -22.02
C ILE A 45 -5.81 4.50 -21.03
N GLY A 46 -5.91 5.75 -21.48
CA GLY A 46 -6.32 6.88 -20.65
C GLY A 46 -7.67 6.65 -19.97
N PHE A 47 -8.64 6.11 -20.71
CA PHE A 47 -9.98 5.78 -20.20
C PHE A 47 -9.96 4.65 -19.16
N ARG A 48 -9.45 3.46 -19.52
CA ARG A 48 -9.51 2.26 -18.65
C ARG A 48 -8.70 2.41 -17.37
N LEU A 49 -7.61 3.19 -17.41
CA LEU A 49 -6.84 3.53 -16.21
C LEU A 49 -7.69 4.29 -15.17
N LYS A 50 -8.61 5.15 -15.61
CA LYS A 50 -9.55 5.82 -14.69
C LYS A 50 -10.61 4.86 -14.15
N GLN A 51 -10.83 3.70 -14.78
CA GLN A 51 -11.68 2.63 -14.25
C GLN A 51 -10.92 1.62 -13.38
N GLY A 52 -9.66 1.91 -13.01
CA GLY A 52 -8.86 1.02 -12.18
C GLY A 52 -8.36 -0.23 -12.90
N VAL A 53 -8.48 -0.28 -14.23
CA VAL A 53 -8.05 -1.40 -15.07
C VAL A 53 -6.75 -1.04 -15.78
N TYR A 54 -5.73 -1.90 -15.65
CA TYR A 54 -4.35 -1.64 -16.10
C TYR A 54 -3.82 -2.84 -16.86
N GLY A 55 -3.20 -2.65 -18.02
CA GLY A 55 -2.64 -3.74 -18.81
C GLY A 55 -1.31 -4.24 -18.24
N GLN A 56 -1.05 -5.53 -18.40
CA GLN A 56 0.05 -6.21 -17.74
C GLN A 56 1.21 -6.51 -18.67
N ARG A 57 2.28 -7.08 -18.12
CA ARG A 57 3.42 -7.58 -18.89
C ARG A 57 2.98 -8.58 -19.96
N GLN A 58 2.02 -9.43 -19.60
CA GLN A 58 1.41 -10.39 -20.51
C GLN A 58 0.40 -9.68 -21.43
N PRO A 59 0.37 -9.99 -22.72
CA PRO A 59 -0.56 -9.37 -23.66
C PRO A 59 -2.01 -9.75 -23.33
N ASN A 60 -2.96 -8.90 -23.74
CA ASN A 60 -4.41 -9.13 -23.71
C ASN A 60 -5.05 -9.38 -22.33
N VAL A 61 -4.29 -9.24 -21.25
CA VAL A 61 -4.79 -9.39 -19.87
C VAL A 61 -4.56 -8.14 -19.03
N GLN A 62 -5.39 -8.02 -18.00
CA GLN A 62 -5.55 -6.83 -17.20
C GLN A 62 -5.35 -7.12 -15.71
N MET A 63 -4.93 -6.08 -15.01
CA MET A 63 -5.00 -5.93 -13.57
C MET A 63 -6.22 -5.09 -13.24
N ILE A 64 -7.02 -5.51 -12.26
CA ILE A 64 -8.09 -4.70 -11.67
C ILE A 64 -7.62 -4.25 -10.29
N ARG A 65 -7.73 -2.95 -9.99
CA ARG A 65 -7.47 -2.40 -8.66
C ARG A 65 -8.74 -1.81 -8.07
N VAL A 66 -9.08 -2.25 -6.87
CA VAL A 66 -10.23 -1.76 -6.10
C VAL A 66 -9.79 -0.60 -5.20
N LYS A 67 -10.50 0.53 -5.24
CA LYS A 67 -10.20 1.71 -4.42
C LYS A 67 -10.90 1.54 -3.07
N LEU A 68 -10.12 1.34 -2.01
CA LEU A 68 -10.60 1.10 -0.65
C LEU A 68 -10.10 2.21 0.28
N PRO A 69 -10.84 3.33 0.42
CA PRO A 69 -10.46 4.39 1.36
C PRO A 69 -10.13 3.79 2.73
N PHE A 70 -9.00 4.23 3.32
CA PHE A 70 -8.45 3.75 4.60
C PHE A 70 -8.32 2.22 4.75
N GLY A 71 -8.39 1.48 3.65
CA GLY A 71 -8.31 0.02 3.64
C GLY A 71 -9.54 -0.71 4.17
N GLY A 72 -10.65 -0.02 4.45
CA GLY A 72 -11.84 -0.60 5.05
C GLY A 72 -12.54 -1.61 4.15
N VAL A 73 -12.95 -2.74 4.73
CA VAL A 73 -13.69 -3.81 4.05
C VAL A 73 -14.76 -4.42 4.97
N THR A 74 -15.85 -4.91 4.38
CA THR A 74 -16.93 -5.67 5.04
C THR A 74 -16.92 -7.15 4.62
N PRO A 75 -17.66 -8.05 5.31
CA PRO A 75 -17.75 -9.47 4.93
C PRO A 75 -18.27 -9.68 3.50
N GLU A 76 -19.27 -8.91 3.08
CA GLU A 76 -19.88 -9.00 1.74
C GLU A 76 -18.86 -8.61 0.66
N GLN A 77 -18.00 -7.64 0.96
CA GLN A 77 -16.91 -7.23 0.07
C GLN A 77 -15.81 -8.29 -0.01
N MET A 78 -15.51 -8.96 1.10
CA MET A 78 -14.60 -10.10 1.12
C MET A 78 -15.12 -11.27 0.28
N GLU A 79 -16.42 -11.56 0.34
CA GLU A 79 -17.05 -12.56 -0.52
C GLU A 79 -17.02 -12.17 -2.00
N ALA A 80 -17.23 -10.89 -2.32
CA ALA A 80 -17.08 -10.41 -3.69
C ALA A 80 -15.63 -10.55 -4.18
N PHE A 81 -14.63 -10.30 -3.33
CA PHE A 81 -13.22 -10.56 -3.66
C PHE A 81 -12.97 -12.06 -3.91
N ALA A 82 -13.56 -12.93 -3.10
CA ALA A 82 -13.47 -14.37 -3.30
C ALA A 82 -14.07 -14.80 -4.65
N GLU A 83 -15.27 -14.30 -4.98
CA GLU A 83 -15.93 -14.56 -6.26
C GLU A 83 -15.06 -14.10 -7.44
N VAL A 84 -14.48 -12.89 -7.35
CA VAL A 84 -13.62 -12.37 -8.43
C VAL A 84 -12.35 -13.19 -8.59
N ALA A 85 -11.68 -13.52 -7.47
CA ALA A 85 -10.50 -14.36 -7.47
C ALA A 85 -10.78 -15.74 -8.07
N GLU A 86 -11.92 -16.34 -7.75
CA GLU A 86 -12.29 -17.68 -8.19
C GLU A 86 -12.72 -17.74 -9.66
N LYS A 87 -13.57 -16.80 -10.11
CA LYS A 87 -14.20 -16.86 -11.43
C LYS A 87 -13.37 -16.22 -12.53
N TYR A 88 -12.61 -15.16 -12.21
CA TYR A 88 -11.99 -14.32 -13.25
C TYR A 88 -10.46 -14.26 -13.19
N ALA A 89 -9.85 -14.46 -12.02
CA ALA A 89 -8.40 -14.39 -11.86
C ALA A 89 -7.75 -15.78 -12.01
N PRO A 90 -6.93 -16.03 -13.06
CA PRO A 90 -6.31 -17.34 -13.29
C PRO A 90 -5.48 -17.88 -12.12
N LEU A 91 -4.88 -16.99 -11.31
CA LEU A 91 -4.07 -17.38 -10.16
C LEU A 91 -4.88 -17.71 -8.90
N ARG A 92 -6.23 -17.64 -8.96
CA ARG A 92 -7.14 -17.82 -7.82
C ARG A 92 -6.68 -17.07 -6.57
N LYS A 93 -6.34 -15.79 -6.73
CA LYS A 93 -5.91 -14.94 -5.62
C LYS A 93 -6.19 -13.45 -5.86
N GLY A 94 -6.40 -12.74 -4.77
CA GLY A 94 -6.34 -11.28 -4.69
C GLY A 94 -5.11 -10.83 -3.91
N HIS A 95 -4.59 -9.64 -4.22
CA HIS A 95 -3.37 -9.11 -3.62
C HIS A 95 -3.60 -7.80 -2.88
N ILE A 96 -3.33 -7.77 -1.57
CA ILE A 96 -3.29 -6.57 -0.73
C ILE A 96 -2.05 -5.74 -1.08
N THR A 97 -2.27 -4.46 -1.30
CA THR A 97 -1.23 -3.54 -1.78
C THR A 97 -0.72 -2.62 -0.68
N THR A 98 0.45 -2.02 -0.91
CA THR A 98 1.04 -0.98 -0.04
C THR A 98 0.25 0.35 -0.02
N ARG A 99 -0.96 0.37 -0.56
CA ARG A 99 -1.95 1.46 -0.46
C ARG A 99 -3.32 0.96 0.01
N GLN A 100 -3.35 -0.20 0.68
CA GLN A 100 -4.56 -0.77 1.27
C GLN A 100 -5.66 -1.11 0.25
N ASN A 101 -5.27 -1.44 -0.98
CA ASN A 101 -6.19 -1.87 -2.05
C ASN A 101 -6.07 -3.37 -2.27
N ILE A 102 -7.08 -3.95 -2.91
CA ILE A 102 -7.03 -5.31 -3.48
C ILE A 102 -6.79 -5.22 -4.99
N GLN A 103 -5.90 -6.08 -5.50
CA GLN A 103 -5.65 -6.26 -6.93
C GLN A 103 -5.90 -7.70 -7.38
N PHE A 104 -6.49 -7.83 -8.56
CA PHE A 104 -6.62 -9.10 -9.29
C PHE A 104 -5.86 -9.01 -10.61
N HIS A 105 -5.22 -10.10 -11.02
CA HIS A 105 -4.27 -10.11 -12.13
C HIS A 105 -4.64 -11.15 -13.19
N HIS A 106 -4.11 -10.97 -14.41
CA HIS A 106 -4.27 -11.87 -15.55
C HIS A 106 -5.72 -12.03 -16.05
N ILE A 107 -6.56 -11.01 -15.87
CA ILE A 107 -7.97 -11.06 -16.25
C ILE A 107 -8.13 -10.56 -17.70
N PRO A 108 -8.71 -11.33 -18.64
CA PRO A 108 -9.02 -10.86 -19.98
C PRO A 108 -9.92 -9.60 -19.95
N LEU A 109 -9.78 -8.69 -20.91
CA LEU A 109 -10.43 -7.37 -20.85
C LEU A 109 -11.96 -7.43 -20.69
N LEU A 110 -12.67 -8.28 -21.44
CA LEU A 110 -14.13 -8.43 -21.28
C LEU A 110 -14.52 -9.06 -19.93
N LYS A 111 -13.70 -9.99 -19.44
CA LYS A 111 -13.89 -10.57 -18.10
C LYS A 111 -13.60 -9.58 -16.99
N ALA A 112 -12.74 -8.59 -17.25
CA ALA A 112 -12.55 -7.50 -16.32
C ALA A 112 -13.83 -6.68 -16.16
N ALA A 113 -14.56 -6.42 -17.24
CA ALA A 113 -15.86 -5.75 -17.16
C ALA A 113 -16.86 -6.55 -16.31
N GLU A 114 -17.00 -7.87 -16.54
CA GLU A 114 -17.85 -8.75 -15.71
C GLU A 114 -17.45 -8.72 -14.22
N ALA A 115 -16.15 -8.75 -13.93
CA ALA A 115 -15.63 -8.65 -12.56
C ALA A 115 -15.95 -7.30 -11.89
N LEU A 116 -15.94 -6.20 -12.64
CA LEU A 116 -16.34 -4.89 -12.11
C LEU A 116 -17.81 -4.86 -11.67
N PHE A 117 -18.71 -5.58 -12.35
CA PHE A 117 -20.10 -5.72 -11.90
C PHE A 117 -20.22 -6.50 -10.59
N VAL A 118 -19.43 -7.57 -10.41
CA VAL A 118 -19.40 -8.30 -9.12
C VAL A 118 -18.98 -7.38 -7.98
N LEU A 119 -17.91 -6.61 -8.19
CA LEU A 119 -17.42 -5.63 -7.21
C LEU A 119 -18.45 -4.52 -6.95
N GLY A 120 -19.04 -3.96 -8.01
CA GLY A 120 -20.02 -2.88 -7.92
C GLY A 120 -21.27 -3.26 -7.12
N ARG A 121 -21.78 -4.49 -7.28
CA ARG A 121 -22.91 -5.01 -6.49
C ARG A 121 -22.62 -5.07 -4.99
N ALA A 122 -21.36 -5.29 -4.61
CA ALA A 122 -20.90 -5.26 -3.21
C ALA A 122 -20.52 -3.85 -2.73
N GLY A 123 -20.86 -2.79 -3.48
CA GLY A 123 -20.57 -1.41 -3.13
C GLY A 123 -19.11 -0.98 -3.34
N LEU A 124 -18.32 -1.77 -4.09
CA LEU A 124 -16.91 -1.48 -4.32
C LEU A 124 -16.70 -0.73 -5.65
N SER A 125 -15.93 0.36 -5.59
CA SER A 125 -15.56 1.13 -6.77
C SER A 125 -14.08 0.94 -7.14
N THR A 126 -13.80 0.85 -8.43
CA THR A 126 -12.43 0.87 -9.00
C THR A 126 -12.07 2.22 -9.61
N ARG A 127 -13.04 3.16 -9.64
CA ARG A 127 -12.91 4.48 -10.24
C ARG A 127 -11.74 5.23 -9.60
N GLU A 128 -10.83 5.71 -10.44
CA GLU A 128 -9.62 6.45 -10.10
C GLU A 128 -8.62 5.71 -9.20
N ALA A 129 -8.70 4.37 -9.10
CA ALA A 129 -7.65 3.59 -8.45
C ALA A 129 -6.29 3.70 -9.21
N CYS A 130 -6.37 3.96 -10.51
CA CYS A 130 -5.27 4.18 -11.45
C CYS A 130 -5.38 5.54 -12.16
N GLY A 131 -4.49 5.84 -13.12
CA GLY A 131 -4.51 7.12 -13.87
C GLY A 131 -3.81 8.30 -13.20
N ASN A 132 -3.90 9.47 -13.84
CA ASN A 132 -3.38 10.75 -13.34
C ASN A 132 -4.47 11.50 -12.56
N THR A 133 -4.90 10.88 -11.47
CA THR A 133 -6.03 11.28 -10.63
C THR A 133 -5.63 11.18 -9.16
N VAL A 134 -6.55 11.53 -8.25
CA VAL A 134 -6.42 11.23 -6.82
C VAL A 134 -6.62 9.73 -6.61
N ARG A 135 -5.55 9.07 -6.17
CA ARG A 135 -5.53 7.63 -5.90
C ARG A 135 -6.29 7.31 -4.61
N ASN A 136 -6.19 6.06 -4.16
CA ASN A 136 -6.73 5.70 -2.86
C ASN A 136 -6.21 6.60 -1.73
N VAL A 137 -7.11 6.98 -0.82
CA VAL A 137 -6.77 7.65 0.43
C VAL A 137 -6.32 6.57 1.41
N THR A 138 -5.03 6.54 1.72
CA THR A 138 -4.47 5.64 2.74
C THR A 138 -4.91 6.15 4.11
N GLY A 139 -5.21 5.25 5.04
CA GLY A 139 -5.60 5.56 6.41
C GLY A 139 -4.87 4.69 7.41
N ASP A 140 -4.79 5.12 8.65
CA ASP A 140 -4.31 4.28 9.74
C ASP A 140 -5.31 3.12 9.98
N PRO A 141 -4.88 1.85 9.88
CA PRO A 141 -5.76 0.71 10.11
C PRO A 141 -6.25 0.61 11.57
N TRP A 142 -5.67 1.38 12.49
CA TRP A 142 -6.03 1.44 13.91
C TRP A 142 -6.79 2.71 14.32
N ALA A 143 -7.06 3.64 13.37
CA ALA A 143 -7.83 4.84 13.67
C ALA A 143 -9.23 4.50 14.22
N GLY A 144 -9.64 5.21 15.27
CA GLY A 144 -10.89 5.02 16.00
C GLY A 144 -10.81 4.02 17.16
N ILE A 145 -9.80 3.14 17.20
CA ILE A 145 -9.68 2.08 18.22
C ILE A 145 -8.37 2.13 19.01
N GLN A 146 -7.33 2.83 18.54
CA GLN A 146 -6.07 2.93 19.28
C GLN A 146 -6.11 4.01 20.37
N GLU A 147 -5.29 3.83 21.39
CA GLU A 147 -5.02 4.85 22.39
C GLU A 147 -4.17 6.00 21.81
N GLY A 148 -4.26 7.18 22.45
CA GLY A 148 -3.40 8.32 22.12
C GLY A 148 -3.75 9.07 20.82
N GLU A 149 -4.83 8.71 20.11
CA GLU A 149 -5.30 9.51 18.98
C GLU A 149 -6.02 10.80 19.46
N PRO A 150 -5.70 11.99 18.93
CA PRO A 150 -6.39 13.23 19.30
C PRO A 150 -7.90 13.21 18.95
N PHE A 151 -8.23 12.60 17.81
CA PHE A 151 -9.58 12.25 17.36
C PHE A 151 -9.48 11.26 16.19
N ASP A 152 -10.56 10.55 15.87
CA ASP A 152 -10.59 9.62 14.73
C ASP A 152 -10.58 10.38 13.38
N PRO A 153 -9.53 10.25 12.54
CA PRO A 153 -9.47 10.89 11.22
C PRO A 153 -10.34 10.19 10.15
N THR A 154 -10.89 9.00 10.42
CA THR A 154 -11.60 8.16 9.42
C THR A 154 -12.72 8.93 8.69
N PRO A 155 -13.61 9.68 9.37
CA PRO A 155 -14.67 10.42 8.69
C PRO A 155 -14.14 11.48 7.70
N TYR A 156 -13.01 12.11 8.02
CA TYR A 156 -12.37 13.12 7.18
C TYR A 156 -11.61 12.52 6.00
N ALA A 157 -10.96 11.37 6.20
CA ALA A 157 -10.34 10.61 5.12
C ALA A 157 -11.38 10.18 4.07
N ALA A 158 -12.57 9.75 4.53
CA ALA A 158 -13.70 9.43 3.67
C ALA A 158 -14.24 10.67 2.93
N ALA A 159 -14.43 11.79 3.63
CA ALA A 159 -14.87 13.05 3.02
C ALA A 159 -13.90 13.52 1.93
N PHE A 160 -12.58 13.41 2.16
CA PHE A 160 -11.58 13.68 1.13
C PHE A 160 -11.73 12.74 -0.08
N ALA A 161 -11.90 11.44 0.16
CA ALA A 161 -12.07 10.46 -0.92
C ALA A 161 -13.33 10.74 -1.76
N ARG A 162 -14.44 11.10 -1.10
CA ARG A 162 -15.72 11.48 -1.71
C ARG A 162 -15.61 12.77 -2.52
N ARG A 163 -14.99 13.82 -1.95
CA ARG A 163 -14.83 15.13 -2.60
C ARG A 163 -14.12 15.05 -3.95
N TRP A 164 -13.10 14.19 -4.06
CA TRP A 164 -12.23 14.15 -5.23
C TRP A 164 -12.53 13.05 -6.23
N LEU A 165 -13.37 12.08 -5.87
CA LEU A 165 -13.85 11.09 -6.82
C LEU A 165 -14.75 11.77 -7.86
N ARG A 166 -14.44 11.57 -9.15
CA ARG A 166 -15.15 12.17 -10.30
C ARG A 166 -15.08 13.70 -10.36
N ASN A 167 -14.29 14.34 -9.50
CA ASN A 167 -14.15 15.77 -9.51
C ASN A 167 -13.46 16.22 -10.82
N PRO A 168 -14.02 17.18 -11.58
CA PRO A 168 -13.42 17.65 -12.83
C PRO A 168 -11.97 18.12 -12.69
N LEU A 169 -11.61 18.73 -11.54
CA LEU A 169 -10.26 19.21 -11.25
C LEU A 169 -9.22 18.08 -11.24
N THR A 170 -9.63 16.86 -10.88
CA THR A 170 -8.73 15.73 -10.62
C THR A 170 -8.76 14.68 -11.73
N GLN A 171 -9.48 14.90 -12.84
CA GLN A 171 -9.60 13.92 -13.93
C GLN A 171 -8.35 13.81 -14.82
N LEU A 172 -7.45 14.81 -14.79
CA LEU A 172 -6.21 14.82 -15.57
C LEU A 172 -5.13 15.70 -14.92
N LEU A 173 -4.67 15.31 -13.73
CA LEU A 173 -3.53 15.95 -13.08
C LEU A 173 -2.23 15.72 -13.88
N PRO A 174 -1.11 16.44 -13.64
CA PRO A 174 0.15 16.15 -14.31
C PRO A 174 0.62 14.70 -14.06
N ARG A 175 0.33 14.17 -12.86
CA ARG A 175 0.59 12.78 -12.49
C ARG A 175 -0.30 12.34 -11.33
N LYS A 176 -0.28 11.04 -10.99
CA LYS A 176 -0.98 10.48 -9.83
C LYS A 176 -0.75 11.29 -8.56
N PHE A 177 -1.80 11.51 -7.78
CA PHE A 177 -1.79 12.20 -6.49
C PHE A 177 -2.21 11.24 -5.38
N LYS A 178 -1.37 11.07 -4.37
CA LYS A 178 -1.50 10.09 -3.28
C LYS A 178 -1.72 10.82 -1.97
N VAL A 179 -2.68 10.34 -1.19
CA VAL A 179 -3.07 10.97 0.07
C VAL A 179 -3.04 9.97 1.22
N ALA A 180 -2.71 10.41 2.42
CA ALA A 180 -2.73 9.61 3.63
C ALA A 180 -3.26 10.39 4.85
N PHE A 181 -3.97 9.70 5.73
CA PHE A 181 -4.37 10.15 7.05
C PHE A 181 -3.84 9.17 8.09
N THR A 182 -3.05 9.65 9.05
CA THR A 182 -2.70 8.87 10.25
C THR A 182 -3.61 9.25 11.41
N ALA A 183 -3.68 8.44 12.48
CA ALA A 183 -4.48 8.78 13.67
C ALA A 183 -3.66 9.36 14.83
N ASN A 184 -2.34 9.24 14.82
CA ASN A 184 -1.46 9.91 15.78
C ASN A 184 -0.04 10.10 15.18
N ASP A 185 0.89 10.56 16.02
CA ASP A 185 2.28 10.83 15.63
C ASP A 185 3.11 9.59 15.32
N GLU A 186 2.63 8.38 15.61
CA GLU A 186 3.31 7.16 15.18
C GLU A 186 3.28 6.97 13.66
N ASP A 187 2.40 7.71 12.97
CA ASP A 187 2.31 7.80 11.51
C ASP A 187 2.27 6.43 10.78
N ARG A 188 1.41 5.51 11.23
CA ARG A 188 1.24 4.18 10.60
C ARG A 188 0.85 4.24 9.12
N ALA A 189 0.27 5.35 8.67
CA ALA A 189 -0.06 5.59 7.26
C ALA A 189 1.12 6.12 6.43
N ILE A 190 2.22 6.50 7.07
CA ILE A 190 3.44 7.08 6.50
C ILE A 190 3.09 8.31 5.64
N THR A 191 2.46 9.30 6.25
CA THR A 191 2.04 10.55 5.61
C THR A 191 3.19 11.22 4.84
N GLY A 192 4.43 11.14 5.36
CA GLY A 192 5.61 11.74 4.75
C GLY A 192 6.02 11.22 3.36
N ILE A 193 5.48 10.09 2.87
CA ILE A 193 5.75 9.57 1.51
C ILE A 193 4.62 9.87 0.50
N HIS A 194 3.59 10.59 0.92
CA HIS A 194 2.42 10.93 0.12
C HIS A 194 2.54 12.31 -0.51
N ASP A 195 1.78 12.56 -1.57
CA ASP A 195 1.74 13.88 -2.19
C ASP A 195 1.09 14.90 -1.22
N LEU A 196 0.14 14.45 -0.40
CA LEU A 196 -0.49 15.17 0.71
C LEU A 196 -0.74 14.23 1.89
N GLY A 197 -0.44 14.67 3.11
CA GLY A 197 -0.62 13.89 4.33
C GLY A 197 -1.25 14.71 5.45
N PHE A 198 -2.04 14.04 6.30
CA PHE A 198 -2.79 14.64 7.39
C PHE A 198 -2.51 13.91 8.71
N ILE A 199 -2.10 14.68 9.73
CA ILE A 199 -1.80 14.19 11.08
C ILE A 199 -2.71 14.95 12.06
N PRO A 200 -3.58 14.28 12.83
CA PRO A 200 -4.59 14.96 13.65
C PRO A 200 -3.97 15.77 14.79
N ARG A 201 -4.59 16.92 15.06
CA ARG A 201 -4.21 17.87 16.12
C ARG A 201 -5.46 18.45 16.77
N VAL A 202 -5.35 18.78 18.05
CA VAL A 202 -6.32 19.63 18.75
C VAL A 202 -5.58 20.86 19.25
N ARG A 203 -6.07 22.05 18.91
CA ARG A 203 -5.52 23.33 19.36
C ARG A 203 -6.67 24.18 19.89
N ASP A 204 -6.58 24.61 21.14
CA ASP A 204 -7.61 25.43 21.81
C ASP A 204 -9.03 24.85 21.70
N GLY A 205 -9.15 23.52 21.79
CA GLY A 205 -10.41 22.78 21.65
C GLY A 205 -10.88 22.57 20.21
N VAL A 206 -10.21 23.16 19.22
CA VAL A 206 -10.54 23.00 17.79
C VAL A 206 -9.79 21.82 17.21
N ARG A 207 -10.52 20.94 16.50
CA ARG A 207 -9.94 19.82 15.75
C ARG A 207 -9.34 20.33 14.44
N GLY A 208 -8.18 19.80 14.08
CA GLY A 208 -7.51 20.11 12.83
C GLY A 208 -6.43 19.10 12.48
N PHE A 209 -5.62 19.42 11.48
CA PHE A 209 -4.52 18.59 11.02
C PHE A 209 -3.25 19.39 10.86
N THR A 210 -2.11 18.81 11.24
CA THR A 210 -0.84 19.15 10.60
C THR A 210 -0.89 18.58 9.18
N MET A 211 -0.59 19.42 8.18
CA MET A 211 -0.59 19.05 6.76
C MET A 211 0.83 19.02 6.22
N VAL A 212 1.23 17.89 5.62
CA VAL A 212 2.51 17.71 4.91
C VAL A 212 2.28 17.57 3.41
N VAL A 213 3.17 18.08 2.57
CA VAL A 213 3.00 18.07 1.10
C VAL A 213 4.30 17.75 0.38
N GLY A 214 4.23 17.09 -0.78
CA GLY A 214 5.40 16.91 -1.64
C GLY A 214 6.26 15.68 -1.34
N GLY A 215 5.71 14.63 -0.74
CA GLY A 215 6.40 13.36 -0.53
C GLY A 215 6.40 12.45 -1.76
N GLY A 216 7.27 11.44 -1.73
CA GLY A 216 7.19 10.31 -2.64
C GLY A 216 8.51 9.61 -2.90
N LEU A 217 8.46 8.29 -3.01
CA LEU A 217 9.63 7.42 -3.18
C LEU A 217 10.14 7.43 -4.64
N SER A 218 9.91 6.41 -5.48
CA SER A 218 10.47 6.36 -6.85
C SER A 218 11.99 6.63 -6.89
N THR A 219 12.56 6.81 -8.08
CA THR A 219 14.01 7.03 -8.30
C THR A 219 14.66 8.18 -7.51
N MET A 220 13.90 9.23 -7.18
CA MET A 220 14.39 10.41 -6.44
C MET A 220 13.53 10.61 -5.21
N PRO A 221 13.70 9.84 -4.12
CA PRO A 221 12.83 9.92 -2.95
C PRO A 221 12.87 11.31 -2.30
N ARG A 222 11.71 11.74 -1.78
CA ARG A 222 11.52 12.97 -1.00
C ARG A 222 10.60 12.68 0.18
N LYS A 223 10.95 13.22 1.35
CA LYS A 223 10.09 13.34 2.52
C LYS A 223 9.23 14.59 2.34
N ALA A 224 7.93 14.48 2.59
CA ALA A 224 7.02 15.62 2.55
C ALA A 224 7.35 16.59 3.71
N PRO A 225 7.74 17.85 3.43
CA PRO A 225 7.82 18.89 4.46
C PRO A 225 6.44 19.26 5.02
N VAL A 226 6.43 19.83 6.22
CA VAL A 226 5.24 20.42 6.84
C VAL A 226 4.85 21.69 6.08
N LEU A 227 3.64 21.71 5.52
CA LEU A 227 3.05 22.89 4.91
C LEU A 227 2.45 23.80 5.97
N TYR A 228 1.56 23.24 6.81
CA TYR A 228 0.91 23.93 7.91
C TYR A 228 0.93 23.06 9.15
N GLU A 229 1.31 23.65 10.28
CA GLU A 229 1.28 22.98 11.59
C GLU A 229 -0.15 22.66 12.05
N PHE A 230 -1.12 23.47 11.61
CA PHE A 230 -2.53 23.30 11.97
C PHE A 230 -3.45 23.92 10.92
N VAL A 231 -4.36 23.11 10.39
CA VAL A 231 -5.49 23.53 9.56
C VAL A 231 -6.76 22.95 10.18
N PRO A 232 -7.77 23.77 10.54
CA PRO A 232 -9.03 23.28 11.08
C PRO A 232 -9.71 22.25 10.17
N VAL A 233 -10.46 21.33 10.77
CA VAL A 233 -11.24 20.31 10.02
C VAL A 233 -12.28 20.92 9.06
N ASP A 234 -12.64 22.19 9.24
CA ASP A 234 -13.58 22.88 8.36
C ASP A 234 -12.90 23.45 7.10
N GLU A 235 -11.57 23.59 7.12
CA GLU A 235 -10.79 24.27 6.08
C GLU A 235 -9.86 23.31 5.29
N TYR A 236 -9.58 22.11 5.81
CA TYR A 236 -8.60 21.22 5.17
C TYR A 236 -8.98 20.83 3.72
N LEU A 237 -10.28 20.73 3.39
CA LEU A 237 -10.72 20.48 2.01
C LEU A 237 -10.47 21.69 1.10
N LYS A 238 -10.63 22.92 1.61
CA LYS A 238 -10.34 24.16 0.90
C LYS A 238 -8.85 24.25 0.58
N VAL A 239 -8.00 24.07 1.60
CA VAL A 239 -6.53 24.05 1.44
C VAL A 239 -6.11 22.95 0.45
N SER A 240 -6.74 21.78 0.53
CA SER A 240 -6.48 20.69 -0.42
C SER A 240 -6.86 21.04 -1.86
N GLU A 241 -7.97 21.75 -2.08
CA GLU A 241 -8.38 22.20 -3.41
C GLU A 241 -7.36 23.19 -3.99
N ALA A 242 -6.84 24.12 -3.18
CA ALA A 242 -5.79 25.06 -3.59
C ALA A 242 -4.52 24.30 -4.04
N ILE A 243 -4.04 23.34 -3.25
CA ILE A 243 -2.89 22.48 -3.60
C ILE A 243 -3.14 21.73 -4.92
N LEU A 244 -4.34 21.16 -5.10
CA LEU A 244 -4.72 20.44 -6.32
C LEU A 244 -4.81 21.37 -7.53
N ARG A 245 -5.29 22.61 -7.38
CA ARG A 245 -5.33 23.62 -8.45
C ARG A 245 -3.94 24.05 -8.89
N ILE A 246 -3.04 24.31 -7.93
CA ILE A 246 -1.63 24.60 -8.20
C ILE A 246 -1.00 23.43 -8.95
N PHE A 247 -1.18 22.21 -8.46
CA PHE A 247 -0.63 21.03 -9.13
C PHE A 247 -1.25 20.83 -10.51
N ASN A 248 -2.55 21.02 -10.69
CA ASN A 248 -3.23 20.83 -11.97
C ASN A 248 -2.70 21.78 -13.06
N ARG A 249 -2.48 23.06 -12.70
CA ARG A 249 -2.01 24.14 -13.60
C ARG A 249 -0.50 24.18 -13.83
N ALA A 250 0.27 23.31 -13.16
CA ALA A 250 1.72 23.24 -13.32
C ALA A 250 2.11 22.55 -14.65
N ASP A 251 1.87 23.22 -15.77
CA ASP A 251 2.10 22.70 -17.13
C ASP A 251 3.57 22.32 -17.39
N GLU A 252 4.50 22.95 -16.69
CA GLU A 252 5.91 22.59 -16.75
C GLU A 252 6.19 21.17 -16.23
N LEU A 253 5.37 20.66 -15.30
CA LEU A 253 5.45 19.27 -14.85
C LEU A 253 4.98 18.29 -15.93
N ARG A 254 4.10 18.72 -16.84
CA ARG A 254 3.60 17.89 -17.95
C ARG A 254 4.65 17.68 -19.04
N LYS A 255 5.66 18.56 -19.13
CA LYS A 255 6.77 18.47 -20.10
C LYS A 255 7.66 17.25 -19.88
N ASN A 256 7.87 16.83 -18.64
CA ASN A 256 8.70 15.67 -18.31
C ASN A 256 8.02 14.76 -17.31
N ARG A 257 7.49 13.63 -17.80
CA ARG A 257 6.76 12.64 -16.99
C ARG A 257 7.57 12.06 -15.83
N ALA A 258 8.90 11.95 -15.95
CA ALA A 258 9.76 11.48 -14.87
C ALA A 258 9.83 12.50 -13.71
N LYS A 259 9.55 13.78 -14.00
CA LYS A 259 9.53 14.88 -13.05
C LYS A 259 8.11 15.47 -12.83
N ALA A 260 7.05 14.74 -13.21
CA ALA A 260 5.68 15.26 -13.21
C ALA A 260 4.92 15.19 -11.88
N ARG A 261 5.56 14.77 -10.79
CA ARG A 261 4.93 14.67 -9.45
C ARG A 261 5.09 15.97 -8.68
N ILE A 262 4.12 16.30 -7.82
CA ILE A 262 4.12 17.55 -7.03
C ILE A 262 5.39 17.72 -6.18
N LYS A 263 6.01 16.61 -5.73
CA LYS A 263 7.29 16.67 -5.01
C LYS A 263 8.38 17.46 -5.74
N PHE A 264 8.40 17.44 -7.09
CA PHE A 264 9.40 18.19 -7.86
C PHE A 264 9.07 19.69 -7.92
N LEU A 265 7.79 20.05 -7.86
CA LEU A 265 7.39 21.44 -7.71
C LEU A 265 7.82 21.96 -6.33
N VAL A 266 7.43 21.25 -5.26
CA VAL A 266 7.77 21.63 -3.87
C VAL A 266 9.29 21.70 -3.65
N ASP A 267 10.05 20.71 -4.13
CA ASP A 267 11.52 20.68 -4.04
C ASP A 267 12.18 21.85 -4.78
N ARG A 268 11.61 22.28 -5.92
CA ARG A 268 12.15 23.36 -6.74
C ARG A 268 11.89 24.73 -6.14
N VAL A 269 10.68 24.98 -5.65
CA VAL A 269 10.30 26.32 -5.13
C VAL A 269 10.64 26.48 -3.64
N GLY A 270 10.74 25.37 -2.89
CA GLY A 270 10.89 25.38 -1.44
C GLY A 270 9.53 25.44 -0.73
N ILE A 271 9.45 24.90 0.48
CA ILE A 271 8.16 24.78 1.19
C ILE A 271 7.53 26.13 1.53
N ASP A 272 8.34 27.13 1.85
CA ASP A 272 7.84 28.47 2.21
C ASP A 272 7.22 29.18 1.01
N GLU A 273 7.87 29.12 -0.14
CA GLU A 273 7.31 29.67 -1.37
C GLU A 273 6.08 28.88 -1.83
N PHE A 274 6.09 27.55 -1.69
CA PHE A 274 4.90 26.75 -1.98
C PHE A 274 3.73 27.12 -1.05
N ARG A 275 3.99 27.43 0.22
CA ARG A 275 2.98 27.95 1.16
C ARG A 275 2.42 29.29 0.68
N ARG A 276 3.27 30.22 0.26
CA ARG A 276 2.84 31.51 -0.32
C ARG A 276 1.95 31.31 -1.55
N MET A 277 2.31 30.37 -2.44
CA MET A 277 1.48 30.02 -3.60
C MET A 277 0.10 29.48 -3.20
N VAL A 278 0.03 28.69 -2.12
CA VAL A 278 -1.26 28.18 -1.58
C VAL A 278 -2.08 29.32 -0.99
N GLU A 279 -1.47 30.24 -0.24
CA GLU A 279 -2.14 31.42 0.31
C GLU A 279 -2.70 32.32 -0.80
N GLU A 280 -1.90 32.60 -1.84
CA GLU A 280 -2.34 33.37 -3.02
C GLU A 280 -3.49 32.67 -3.76
N GLU A 281 -3.42 31.34 -3.93
CA GLU A 281 -4.51 30.60 -4.57
C GLU A 281 -5.81 30.63 -3.74
N LEU A 282 -5.72 30.69 -2.41
CA LEU A 282 -6.87 30.77 -1.50
C LEU A 282 -7.59 32.13 -1.56
N GLU A 283 -6.96 33.18 -2.10
CA GLU A 283 -7.58 34.48 -2.35
C GLU A 283 -8.43 34.50 -3.63
N GLY A 284 -8.36 33.46 -4.46
CA GLY A 284 -9.06 33.40 -5.74
C GLY A 284 -10.58 33.27 -5.62
N ASP A 285 -11.29 33.76 -6.66
CA ASP A 285 -12.77 33.79 -6.74
C ASP A 285 -13.45 32.41 -6.58
N TRP A 286 -12.71 31.32 -6.84
CA TRP A 286 -13.23 29.95 -6.67
C TRP A 286 -13.57 29.61 -5.21
N THR A 287 -13.15 30.44 -4.25
CA THR A 287 -13.50 30.30 -2.83
C THR A 287 -14.80 31.01 -2.45
N VAL A 288 -15.21 32.03 -3.22
CA VAL A 288 -16.33 32.91 -2.90
C VAL A 288 -17.65 32.14 -2.98
N GLY A 289 -18.46 32.22 -1.92
CA GLY A 289 -19.80 31.63 -1.87
C GLY A 289 -19.84 30.09 -1.86
N ARG A 290 -18.69 29.41 -1.73
CA ARG A 290 -18.62 27.95 -1.66
C ARG A 290 -18.36 27.48 -0.23
N ASP A 291 -19.16 26.50 0.21
CA ASP A 291 -18.94 25.80 1.47
C ASP A 291 -17.93 24.66 1.26
N PHE A 292 -16.86 24.68 2.06
CA PHE A 292 -15.81 23.66 2.07
C PHE A 292 -15.85 22.75 3.29
N ARG A 293 -16.80 22.99 4.20
CA ARG A 293 -16.95 22.16 5.40
C ARG A 293 -17.20 20.71 5.00
N PRO A 294 -16.57 19.75 5.69
CA PRO A 294 -16.64 18.35 5.31
C PRO A 294 -17.97 17.70 5.67
N ASP A 295 -18.82 18.32 6.50
CA ASP A 295 -20.03 17.73 7.09
C ASP A 295 -20.91 16.95 6.11
N PRO A 296 -21.21 17.47 4.89
CA PRO A 296 -22.06 16.75 3.93
C PRO A 296 -21.39 15.49 3.33
N LEU A 297 -20.07 15.36 3.51
CA LEU A 297 -19.24 14.30 2.94
C LEU A 297 -18.68 13.34 4.00
N LEU A 298 -18.79 13.67 5.29
CA LEU A 298 -18.27 12.81 6.36
C LEU A 298 -18.87 11.41 6.27
N PHE A 299 -18.03 10.39 6.43
CA PHE A 299 -18.49 9.02 6.67
C PHE A 299 -18.56 8.82 8.18
N VAL A 300 -19.74 9.02 8.74
CA VAL A 300 -19.99 8.85 10.18
C VAL A 300 -20.68 7.52 10.38
N HIS A 301 -19.91 6.53 10.80
CA HIS A 301 -20.41 5.19 11.08
C HIS A 301 -19.92 4.76 12.46
N ASP A 302 -20.88 4.38 13.31
CA ASP A 302 -20.61 3.84 14.64
C ASP A 302 -20.29 2.34 14.52
N GLU A 303 -19.00 2.02 14.52
CA GLU A 303 -18.55 0.62 14.49
C GLU A 303 -18.85 -0.12 15.81
N GLU A 304 -18.92 0.60 16.94
CA GLU A 304 -19.18 0.02 18.27
C GLU A 304 -20.60 -0.55 18.35
N ALA A 305 -21.56 0.13 17.73
CA ALA A 305 -22.96 -0.32 17.67
C ALA A 305 -23.13 -1.74 17.08
N ASN A 306 -22.20 -2.17 16.22
CA ASN A 306 -22.21 -3.51 15.63
C ASN A 306 -21.26 -4.49 16.32
N ALA A 307 -20.52 -4.04 17.34
CA ALA A 307 -19.55 -4.88 18.01
C ALA A 307 -20.24 -6.04 18.77
N PRO A 308 -19.65 -7.25 18.76
CA PRO A 308 -20.30 -8.43 19.32
C PRO A 308 -20.50 -8.29 20.83
N ALA A 309 -21.65 -8.75 21.31
CA ALA A 309 -21.92 -8.85 22.74
C ALA A 309 -20.96 -9.84 23.41
N ARG A 310 -20.72 -9.66 24.71
CA ARG A 310 -19.93 -10.60 25.51
C ARG A 310 -20.58 -11.99 25.46
N ARG A 311 -19.79 -13.02 25.18
CA ARG A 311 -20.31 -14.40 25.09
C ARG A 311 -20.22 -15.10 26.45
N PRO A 312 -21.29 -15.72 26.97
CA PRO A 312 -21.23 -16.46 28.24
C PRO A 312 -20.45 -17.77 28.12
N HIS A 313 -20.39 -18.34 26.92
CA HIS A 313 -19.68 -19.56 26.60
C HIS A 313 -18.81 -19.32 25.37
N TYR A 314 -17.54 -19.70 25.48
CA TYR A 314 -16.54 -19.54 24.45
C TYR A 314 -15.50 -20.65 24.61
N GLN A 315 -14.92 -21.09 23.50
CA GLN A 315 -13.88 -22.11 23.55
C GLN A 315 -12.62 -21.55 24.20
N GLN A 316 -11.98 -22.41 24.97
CA GLN A 316 -10.66 -22.18 25.53
C GLN A 316 -9.70 -23.20 24.94
N PRO A 317 -8.40 -22.89 24.86
CA PRO A 317 -7.42 -23.87 24.49
C PRO A 317 -7.46 -25.04 25.47
N ASN A 318 -7.58 -26.25 24.91
CA ASN A 318 -7.44 -27.50 25.65
C ASN A 318 -6.03 -28.04 25.37
N GLY A 319 -5.16 -28.10 26.39
CA GLY A 319 -3.83 -28.70 26.25
C GLY A 319 -2.70 -27.69 26.06
N ASP A 320 -1.99 -27.72 24.93
CA ASP A 320 -0.81 -26.87 24.68
C ASP A 320 -1.19 -25.47 24.20
N HIS A 321 -0.84 -24.44 24.98
CA HIS A 321 -1.22 -23.05 24.73
C HIS A 321 -0.11 -22.25 24.03
N ARG A 322 1.07 -22.84 23.80
CA ARG A 322 2.27 -22.08 23.38
C ARG A 322 2.07 -21.29 22.08
N GLU A 323 1.48 -21.91 21.07
CA GLU A 323 1.24 -21.24 19.78
C GLU A 323 0.20 -20.12 19.91
N PHE A 324 -0.88 -20.35 20.66
CA PHE A 324 -1.90 -19.33 20.91
C PHE A 324 -1.34 -18.15 21.70
N THR A 325 -0.58 -18.41 22.77
CA THR A 325 0.07 -17.34 23.56
C THR A 325 1.06 -16.54 22.71
N ALA A 326 1.84 -17.21 21.85
CA ALA A 326 2.73 -16.53 20.92
C ALA A 326 1.96 -15.65 19.91
N PHE A 327 0.83 -16.15 19.40
CA PHE A 327 -0.05 -15.39 18.50
C PHE A 327 -0.63 -14.16 19.19
N VAL A 328 -1.16 -14.29 20.41
CA VAL A 328 -1.70 -13.16 21.16
C VAL A 328 -0.62 -12.10 21.39
N ALA A 329 0.58 -12.51 21.81
CA ALA A 329 1.67 -11.58 22.06
C ALA A 329 2.16 -10.84 20.79
N ALA A 330 2.07 -11.46 19.61
CA ALA A 330 2.62 -10.92 18.37
C ALA A 330 1.59 -10.20 17.49
N ASN A 331 0.34 -10.64 17.49
CA ASN A 331 -0.67 -10.21 16.52
C ASN A 331 -1.84 -9.46 17.16
N VAL A 332 -1.99 -9.51 18.49
CA VAL A 332 -3.12 -8.89 19.19
C VAL A 332 -2.66 -7.64 19.92
N ARG A 333 -3.41 -6.56 19.77
CA ARG A 333 -3.24 -5.35 20.60
C ARG A 333 -4.60 -4.93 21.16
N PRO A 334 -4.65 -4.45 22.42
CA PRO A 334 -5.90 -3.95 23.00
C PRO A 334 -6.40 -2.73 22.24
N GLN A 335 -7.72 -2.59 22.15
CA GLN A 335 -8.35 -1.34 21.74
C GLN A 335 -8.58 -0.45 22.97
N LYS A 336 -8.82 0.84 22.75
CA LYS A 336 -9.20 1.76 23.83
C LYS A 336 -10.59 1.44 24.43
N GLN A 337 -11.43 0.71 23.70
CA GLN A 337 -12.72 0.23 24.18
C GLN A 337 -12.55 -1.03 25.02
N GLN A 338 -13.09 -1.03 26.25
CA GLN A 338 -12.89 -2.12 27.20
C GLN A 338 -13.45 -3.46 26.73
N GLY A 339 -12.69 -4.53 26.97
CA GLY A 339 -13.07 -5.90 26.62
C GLY A 339 -12.96 -6.21 25.12
N PHE A 340 -12.25 -5.38 24.35
CA PHE A 340 -12.00 -5.59 22.94
C PHE A 340 -10.52 -5.44 22.59
N SER A 341 -10.09 -6.26 21.65
CA SER A 341 -8.79 -6.24 21.02
C SER A 341 -8.93 -6.18 19.50
N ALA A 342 -7.85 -5.79 18.83
CA ALA A 342 -7.71 -5.96 17.39
C ALA A 342 -6.60 -6.95 17.08
N VAL A 343 -6.79 -7.71 16.00
CA VAL A 343 -5.93 -8.80 15.57
C VAL A 343 -5.36 -8.46 14.20
N GLU A 344 -4.05 -8.22 14.12
CA GLU A 344 -3.34 -8.05 12.86
C GLU A 344 -2.96 -9.40 12.27
N VAL A 345 -3.67 -9.79 11.22
CA VAL A 345 -3.46 -11.04 10.49
C VAL A 345 -2.36 -10.82 9.47
N LYS A 346 -1.22 -11.51 9.67
CA LYS A 346 -0.12 -11.55 8.71
C LYS A 346 -0.59 -12.29 7.45
N VAL A 347 -0.50 -11.65 6.30
CA VAL A 347 -0.88 -12.23 5.00
C VAL A 347 0.39 -12.45 4.20
N HIS A 348 0.73 -13.72 3.95
CA HIS A 348 1.93 -14.08 3.20
C HIS A 348 1.96 -13.36 1.84
N ARG A 349 2.95 -12.48 1.65
CA ARG A 349 3.12 -11.63 0.44
C ARG A 349 1.93 -10.73 0.09
N GLY A 350 0.98 -10.56 1.00
CA GLY A 350 -0.30 -9.90 0.73
C GLY A 350 -1.25 -10.69 -0.19
N ASP A 351 -1.01 -11.98 -0.45
CA ASP A 351 -1.87 -12.78 -1.33
C ASP A 351 -2.93 -13.56 -0.53
N LEU A 352 -4.20 -13.41 -0.89
CA LEU A 352 -5.33 -14.15 -0.31
C LEU A 352 -6.05 -14.99 -1.37
N ARG A 353 -6.36 -16.24 -1.01
CA ARG A 353 -7.16 -17.18 -1.82
C ARG A 353 -8.67 -17.00 -1.59
N PRO A 354 -9.55 -17.46 -2.51
CA PRO A 354 -11.00 -17.38 -2.33
C PRO A 354 -11.49 -17.94 -0.99
N GLU A 355 -10.93 -19.05 -0.54
CA GLU A 355 -11.32 -19.73 0.69
C GLU A 355 -10.91 -18.90 1.91
N GLN A 356 -9.74 -18.24 1.84
CA GLN A 356 -9.27 -17.31 2.87
C GLN A 356 -10.11 -16.03 2.94
N PHE A 357 -10.51 -15.46 1.79
CA PHE A 357 -11.43 -14.33 1.77
C PHE A 357 -12.77 -14.68 2.43
N ARG A 358 -13.38 -15.82 2.07
CA ARG A 358 -14.65 -16.28 2.68
C ARG A 358 -14.49 -16.61 4.17
N GLY A 359 -13.37 -17.23 4.54
CA GLY A 359 -13.07 -17.54 5.93
C GLY A 359 -12.91 -16.29 6.80
N LEU A 360 -12.18 -15.29 6.29
CA LEU A 360 -12.09 -13.98 6.95
C LEU A 360 -13.46 -13.30 7.04
N ALA A 361 -14.28 -13.37 5.99
CA ALA A 361 -15.66 -12.85 6.03
C ALA A 361 -16.49 -13.50 7.14
N ALA A 362 -16.40 -14.83 7.29
CA ALA A 362 -17.09 -15.57 8.35
C ALA A 362 -16.59 -15.16 9.74
N ILE A 363 -15.27 -15.06 9.94
CA ILE A 363 -14.67 -14.58 11.19
C ILE A 363 -15.17 -13.17 11.51
N MET A 364 -15.23 -12.28 10.52
CA MET A 364 -15.70 -10.91 10.70
C MET A 364 -17.17 -10.85 11.11
N ARG A 365 -18.06 -11.66 10.52
CA ARG A 365 -19.47 -11.69 10.92
C ARG A 365 -19.69 -12.22 12.33
N GLU A 366 -18.89 -13.20 12.72
CA GLU A 366 -19.11 -13.90 13.97
C GLU A 366 -18.41 -13.23 15.16
N TYR A 367 -17.16 -12.81 14.98
CA TYR A 367 -16.27 -12.42 16.08
C TYR A 367 -15.86 -10.95 16.07
N THR A 368 -16.26 -10.18 15.05
CA THR A 368 -16.00 -8.73 14.96
C THR A 368 -17.28 -7.94 14.81
N GLY A 369 -17.18 -6.62 14.67
CA GLY A 369 -18.31 -5.78 14.26
C GLY A 369 -18.67 -5.87 12.76
N GLY A 370 -18.08 -6.80 12.00
CA GLY A 370 -18.18 -6.83 10.54
C GLY A 370 -17.18 -5.92 9.82
N TYR A 371 -16.07 -5.55 10.48
CA TYR A 371 -15.09 -4.61 9.93
C TYR A 371 -13.66 -5.11 10.03
N ALA A 372 -12.91 -4.86 8.96
CA ALA A 372 -11.47 -5.02 8.94
C ALA A 372 -10.82 -3.92 8.10
N ARG A 373 -9.53 -3.69 8.30
CA ARG A 373 -8.74 -2.73 7.52
C ARG A 373 -7.47 -3.37 6.99
N THR A 374 -7.25 -3.29 5.68
CA THR A 374 -5.98 -3.70 5.09
C THR A 374 -4.87 -2.71 5.45
N THR A 375 -3.61 -3.14 5.48
CA THR A 375 -2.47 -2.32 5.92
C THR A 375 -1.52 -2.00 4.77
N ILE A 376 -0.64 -1.02 4.98
CA ILE A 376 0.45 -0.70 4.05
C ILE A 376 1.54 -1.79 4.01
N GLY A 377 1.59 -2.64 5.05
CA GLY A 377 2.42 -3.85 5.12
C GLY A 377 1.83 -5.03 4.34
N GLN A 378 0.72 -4.83 3.64
CA GLN A 378 0.01 -5.87 2.88
C GLN A 378 -0.72 -6.90 3.75
N ASN A 379 -1.03 -6.54 5.01
CA ASN A 379 -1.77 -7.37 5.97
C ASN A 379 -3.21 -6.90 6.14
N ILE A 380 -3.94 -7.49 7.09
CA ILE A 380 -5.30 -7.07 7.46
C ILE A 380 -5.48 -7.06 8.98
N VAL A 381 -6.10 -6.00 9.50
CA VAL A 381 -6.46 -5.85 10.92
C VAL A 381 -7.95 -6.16 11.10
N LEU A 382 -8.25 -7.22 11.83
CA LEU A 382 -9.58 -7.51 12.36
C LEU A 382 -9.79 -6.63 13.60
N ARG A 383 -10.88 -5.87 13.65
CA ARG A 383 -11.15 -4.90 14.73
C ARG A 383 -12.34 -5.37 15.55
N TRP A 384 -12.51 -4.86 16.76
CA TRP A 384 -13.65 -5.19 17.62
C TRP A 384 -13.78 -6.68 17.95
N VAL A 385 -12.65 -7.38 18.12
CA VAL A 385 -12.65 -8.77 18.58
C VAL A 385 -12.77 -8.78 20.10
N ARG A 386 -13.77 -9.48 20.63
CA ARG A 386 -13.90 -9.70 22.07
C ARG A 386 -12.70 -10.48 22.61
N ASP A 387 -12.17 -10.06 23.75
CA ASP A 387 -10.98 -10.70 24.36
C ASP A 387 -11.23 -12.19 24.64
N GLU A 388 -12.43 -12.56 25.07
CA GLU A 388 -12.80 -13.95 25.30
C GLU A 388 -12.84 -14.81 24.02
N SER A 389 -13.04 -14.19 22.86
CA SER A 389 -13.17 -14.88 21.56
C SER A 389 -11.82 -15.05 20.86
N LEU A 390 -10.72 -14.55 21.41
CA LEU A 390 -9.40 -14.57 20.76
C LEU A 390 -8.94 -15.98 20.40
N TYR A 391 -9.24 -16.98 21.23
CA TYR A 391 -8.87 -18.37 20.94
C TYR A 391 -9.64 -18.95 19.76
N GLU A 392 -10.94 -18.65 19.65
CA GLU A 392 -11.78 -19.09 18.54
C GLU A 392 -11.32 -18.41 17.24
N VAL A 393 -11.06 -17.11 17.28
CA VAL A 393 -10.51 -16.36 16.13
C VAL A 393 -9.17 -16.94 15.68
N TYR A 394 -8.25 -17.17 16.62
CA TYR A 394 -6.97 -17.82 16.34
C TYR A 394 -7.15 -19.20 15.69
N SER A 395 -8.05 -20.03 16.23
CA SER A 395 -8.31 -21.38 15.73
C SER A 395 -8.83 -21.35 14.29
N ARG A 396 -9.77 -20.44 13.98
CA ARG A 396 -10.27 -20.24 12.61
C ARG A 396 -9.19 -19.70 11.67
N LEU A 397 -8.38 -18.74 12.11
CA LEU A 397 -7.25 -18.27 11.31
C LEU A 397 -6.24 -19.39 11.04
N LYS A 398 -6.02 -20.29 12.01
CA LYS A 398 -5.13 -21.44 11.85
C LYS A 398 -5.66 -22.42 10.80
N GLU A 399 -6.96 -22.71 10.80
CA GLU A 399 -7.63 -23.51 9.76
C GLU A 399 -7.44 -22.92 8.35
N LEU A 400 -7.36 -21.58 8.24
CA LEU A 400 -7.16 -20.85 6.98
C LEU A 400 -5.68 -20.67 6.58
N GLY A 401 -4.74 -21.11 7.42
CA GLY A 401 -3.31 -20.86 7.23
C GLY A 401 -2.94 -19.37 7.35
N LEU A 402 -3.62 -18.65 8.25
CA LEU A 402 -3.49 -17.20 8.48
C LEU A 402 -3.15 -16.87 9.95
N ALA A 403 -2.75 -17.85 10.75
CA ALA A 403 -2.36 -17.67 12.16
C ALA A 403 -0.85 -17.44 12.35
N ASP A 404 -0.12 -17.12 11.28
CA ASP A 404 1.31 -16.84 11.36
C ASP A 404 1.60 -15.62 12.24
N VAL A 405 2.63 -15.76 13.07
CA VAL A 405 3.09 -14.67 13.94
C VAL A 405 4.02 -13.70 13.22
N GLY A 406 4.12 -12.49 13.76
CA GLY A 406 5.16 -11.54 13.36
C GLY A 406 4.76 -10.60 12.24
N ALA A 407 3.49 -10.20 12.15
CA ALA A 407 3.13 -9.00 11.38
C ALA A 407 3.99 -7.80 11.82
N GLN A 408 4.44 -6.97 10.88
CA GLN A 408 5.35 -5.84 11.13
C GLN A 408 6.71 -6.21 11.72
N THR A 409 7.16 -7.47 11.57
CA THR A 409 8.52 -7.90 11.98
C THR A 409 9.37 -8.27 10.78
N ILE A 410 10.63 -8.65 11.01
CA ILE A 410 11.56 -9.11 9.97
C ILE A 410 11.04 -10.26 9.08
N THR A 411 10.08 -11.06 9.58
CA THR A 411 9.45 -12.13 8.80
C THR A 411 8.29 -11.66 7.93
N ASP A 412 7.85 -10.41 8.08
CA ASP A 412 6.76 -9.78 7.32
C ASP A 412 7.32 -8.97 6.14
N VAL A 413 7.84 -9.72 5.18
CA VAL A 413 8.55 -9.18 4.03
C VAL A 413 7.56 -8.58 3.03
N VAL A 414 7.78 -7.33 2.60
CA VAL A 414 6.89 -6.62 1.67
C VAL A 414 7.47 -6.59 0.26
N SER A 415 6.65 -6.86 -0.75
CA SER A 415 7.08 -6.76 -2.15
C SER A 415 6.02 -6.20 -3.08
N CYS A 416 6.46 -5.58 -4.18
CA CYS A 416 5.57 -5.34 -5.32
C CYS A 416 5.53 -6.58 -6.24
N PRO A 417 4.59 -6.63 -7.20
CA PRO A 417 4.51 -7.77 -8.13
C PRO A 417 5.77 -8.01 -8.97
N GLY A 418 6.57 -6.98 -9.28
CA GLY A 418 7.78 -7.14 -10.10
C GLY A 418 7.48 -7.73 -11.48
N THR A 419 8.40 -8.53 -12.02
CA THR A 419 8.22 -9.14 -13.36
C THR A 419 7.06 -10.12 -13.42
N ASP A 420 6.52 -10.62 -12.30
CA ASP A 420 5.39 -11.57 -12.27
C ASP A 420 4.22 -11.06 -13.13
N SER A 421 3.90 -9.75 -13.04
CA SER A 421 2.83 -9.12 -13.84
C SER A 421 3.13 -7.71 -14.37
N CYS A 422 4.14 -7.00 -13.84
CA CYS A 422 4.34 -5.58 -14.15
C CYS A 422 5.18 -5.36 -15.42
N LYS A 423 4.69 -4.54 -16.36
CA LYS A 423 5.43 -4.10 -17.56
C LYS A 423 6.78 -3.42 -17.23
N LEU A 424 6.85 -2.72 -16.10
CA LEU A 424 8.03 -1.98 -15.65
C LEU A 424 9.00 -2.83 -14.81
N GLY A 425 8.63 -4.06 -14.45
CA GLY A 425 9.47 -4.94 -13.64
C GLY A 425 10.76 -5.28 -14.38
N ILE A 426 11.88 -5.18 -13.68
CA ILE A 426 13.21 -5.61 -14.11
C ILE A 426 13.47 -7.02 -13.57
N THR A 427 13.12 -7.27 -12.31
CA THR A 427 13.27 -8.58 -11.64
C THR A 427 11.99 -9.03 -10.93
N SER A 428 11.90 -10.32 -10.57
CA SER A 428 10.82 -10.89 -9.77
C SER A 428 11.04 -10.58 -8.29
N SER A 429 10.43 -9.48 -7.83
CA SER A 429 10.45 -9.11 -6.42
C SER A 429 9.61 -10.01 -5.53
N MET A 430 8.54 -10.61 -6.07
CA MET A 430 7.73 -11.59 -5.34
C MET A 430 8.47 -12.92 -5.15
N GLY A 431 9.29 -13.33 -6.11
CA GLY A 431 10.16 -14.49 -5.96
C GLY A 431 11.33 -14.24 -5.00
N LEU A 432 11.92 -13.04 -5.03
CA LEU A 432 12.91 -12.65 -4.01
C LEU A 432 12.29 -12.63 -2.60
N ASN A 433 11.06 -12.13 -2.47
CA ASN A 433 10.35 -12.07 -1.19
C ASN A 433 10.23 -13.44 -0.56
N GLN A 434 9.72 -14.42 -1.32
CA GLN A 434 9.62 -15.80 -0.86
C GLN A 434 10.97 -16.34 -0.39
N ALA A 435 12.03 -16.18 -1.19
CA ALA A 435 13.35 -16.71 -0.86
C ALA A 435 13.97 -16.05 0.40
N ILE A 436 13.76 -14.74 0.59
CA ILE A 436 14.21 -14.04 1.81
C ILE A 436 13.37 -14.46 3.01
N GLN A 437 12.05 -14.56 2.86
CA GLN A 437 11.16 -14.97 3.94
C GLN A 437 11.53 -16.37 4.46
N GLU A 438 11.68 -17.35 3.56
CA GLU A 438 12.13 -18.70 3.90
C GLU A 438 13.48 -18.69 4.64
N ARG A 439 14.42 -17.83 4.22
CA ARG A 439 15.73 -17.71 4.87
C ARG A 439 15.62 -17.13 6.28
N VAL A 440 14.87 -16.04 6.46
CA VAL A 440 14.72 -15.37 7.76
C VAL A 440 13.94 -16.25 8.74
N GLU A 441 12.91 -16.96 8.29
CA GLU A 441 12.17 -17.93 9.11
C GLU A 441 13.08 -19.09 9.55
N ALA A 442 13.94 -19.59 8.65
CA ALA A 442 14.92 -20.63 8.98
C ALA A 442 15.97 -20.20 10.02
N MET A 443 16.25 -18.90 10.12
CA MET A 443 17.15 -18.33 11.15
C MET A 443 16.55 -18.36 12.56
N LYS A 444 15.22 -18.53 12.70
CA LYS A 444 14.52 -18.61 14.00
C LYS A 444 14.87 -17.45 14.95
N ILE A 445 14.88 -16.23 14.42
CA ILE A 445 15.28 -15.02 15.15
C ILE A 445 14.35 -14.78 16.35
N THR A 446 14.91 -14.80 17.55
CA THR A 446 14.18 -14.51 18.80
C THR A 446 14.46 -13.12 19.36
N ASP A 447 15.58 -12.50 18.97
CA ASP A 447 16.03 -11.22 19.48
C ASP A 447 15.03 -10.07 19.19
N PRO A 448 14.59 -9.31 20.21
CA PRO A 448 13.60 -8.26 20.03
C PRO A 448 14.03 -7.12 19.09
N LEU A 449 15.32 -6.77 19.05
CA LEU A 449 15.81 -5.68 18.20
C LEU A 449 15.96 -6.14 16.75
N THR A 450 16.46 -7.35 16.53
CA THR A 450 16.54 -7.94 15.18
C THR A 450 15.14 -8.11 14.57
N LYS A 451 14.13 -8.45 15.38
CA LYS A 451 12.74 -8.54 14.90
C LYS A 451 12.17 -7.22 14.35
N GLN A 452 12.72 -6.07 14.74
CA GLN A 452 12.28 -4.74 14.27
C GLN A 452 12.82 -4.39 12.87
N ILE A 453 13.67 -5.22 12.28
CA ILE A 453 14.19 -4.98 10.92
C ILE A 453 13.04 -5.12 9.91
N HIS A 454 12.80 -4.10 9.11
CA HIS A 454 11.84 -4.16 8.00
C HIS A 454 12.53 -4.48 6.68
N ILE A 455 12.07 -5.52 5.99
CA ILE A 455 12.60 -5.90 4.67
C ILE A 455 11.58 -5.60 3.59
N LYS A 456 11.93 -4.74 2.62
CA LYS A 456 11.04 -4.41 1.51
C LYS A 456 11.73 -4.42 0.16
N MET A 457 11.02 -4.84 -0.89
CA MET A 457 11.61 -4.97 -2.22
C MET A 457 10.69 -4.53 -3.36
N SER A 458 11.30 -4.12 -4.46
CA SER A 458 10.59 -3.74 -5.68
C SER A 458 11.28 -4.29 -6.92
N GLY A 459 10.54 -4.80 -7.89
CA GLY A 459 11.14 -5.27 -9.15
C GLY A 459 11.77 -4.15 -10.00
N CYS A 460 11.64 -2.87 -9.65
CA CYS A 460 12.24 -1.74 -10.37
C CYS A 460 12.39 -0.49 -9.44
N PRO A 461 13.09 0.57 -9.88
CA PRO A 461 13.32 1.79 -9.08
C PRO A 461 12.06 2.61 -8.71
N ASN A 462 10.86 2.26 -9.19
CA ASN A 462 9.63 3.00 -8.87
C ASN A 462 9.19 2.88 -7.39
N SER A 463 9.80 1.94 -6.64
CA SER A 463 9.58 1.76 -5.20
C SER A 463 8.11 1.49 -4.81
N CYS A 464 7.39 0.69 -5.62
CA CYS A 464 6.02 0.29 -5.29
C CYS A 464 5.94 -0.56 -4.00
N GLY A 465 6.99 -1.34 -3.71
CA GLY A 465 7.16 -2.05 -2.44
C GLY A 465 7.86 -1.22 -1.37
N GLN A 466 8.10 0.09 -1.59
CA GLN A 466 8.64 1.02 -0.60
C GLN A 466 10.06 0.69 -0.06
N HIS A 467 10.96 0.19 -0.92
CA HIS A 467 12.33 -0.20 -0.51
C HIS A 467 13.19 0.95 0.05
N HIS A 468 12.87 2.21 -0.25
CA HIS A 468 13.66 3.36 0.23
C HIS A 468 13.46 3.66 1.72
N ILE A 469 12.43 3.10 2.36
CA ILE A 469 12.13 3.34 3.78
C ILE A 469 12.29 2.07 4.61
N ALA A 470 12.75 0.98 4.00
CA ALA A 470 13.01 -0.27 4.69
C ALA A 470 14.37 -0.23 5.39
N THR A 471 14.49 -0.95 6.50
CA THR A 471 15.78 -1.21 7.13
C THR A 471 16.72 -1.91 6.15
N ILE A 472 16.21 -2.90 5.42
CA ILE A 472 16.88 -3.56 4.30
C ILE A 472 15.96 -3.50 3.06
N GLY A 473 16.38 -2.74 2.05
CA GLY A 473 15.65 -2.48 0.83
C GLY A 473 16.28 -3.10 -0.41
N PHE A 474 15.47 -3.56 -1.36
CA PHE A 474 15.96 -4.02 -2.67
C PHE A 474 15.19 -3.36 -3.82
N HIS A 475 15.89 -3.02 -4.90
CA HIS A 475 15.22 -2.80 -6.19
C HIS A 475 15.90 -3.49 -7.36
N GLY A 476 15.09 -3.98 -8.30
CA GLY A 476 15.56 -4.73 -9.46
C GLY A 476 16.53 -3.94 -10.35
N ALA A 477 17.53 -4.66 -10.85
CA ALA A 477 18.61 -4.24 -11.73
C ALA A 477 19.01 -5.41 -12.64
N ALA A 478 19.96 -5.18 -13.55
CA ALA A 478 20.54 -6.22 -14.39
C ALA A 478 22.07 -6.10 -14.42
N MET A 479 22.74 -7.23 -14.60
CA MET A 479 24.18 -7.31 -14.83
C MET A 479 24.44 -8.04 -16.16
N LYS A 480 25.53 -7.69 -16.82
CA LYS A 480 26.00 -8.34 -18.05
C LYS A 480 27.27 -9.10 -17.74
N VAL A 481 27.36 -10.35 -18.18
CA VAL A 481 28.51 -11.23 -18.04
C VAL A 481 28.74 -11.92 -19.38
N GLY A 482 29.81 -11.54 -20.07
CA GLY A 482 30.03 -11.97 -21.46
C GLY A 482 28.83 -11.61 -22.35
N GLU A 483 28.28 -12.62 -23.02
CA GLU A 483 27.08 -12.50 -23.87
C GLU A 483 25.76 -12.64 -23.10
N HIS A 484 25.81 -13.09 -21.85
CA HIS A 484 24.65 -13.34 -21.01
C HIS A 484 24.30 -12.15 -20.11
N GLN A 485 23.05 -12.10 -19.68
CA GLN A 485 22.59 -11.17 -18.64
C GLN A 485 22.07 -11.98 -17.46
N LEU A 486 22.19 -11.42 -16.26
CA LEU A 486 21.60 -11.99 -15.06
C LEU A 486 20.81 -10.94 -14.28
N PRO A 487 19.74 -11.36 -13.58
CA PRO A 487 18.94 -10.48 -12.76
C PRO A 487 19.71 -10.10 -11.51
N ALA A 488 19.66 -8.82 -11.12
CA ALA A 488 20.37 -8.30 -9.96
C ALA A 488 19.51 -7.33 -9.16
N TYR A 489 20.00 -6.91 -8.00
CA TYR A 489 19.39 -5.89 -7.16
C TYR A 489 20.39 -4.82 -6.76
N HIS A 490 19.92 -3.57 -6.72
CA HIS A 490 20.51 -2.58 -5.84
C HIS A 490 19.98 -2.78 -4.42
N VAL A 491 20.87 -2.60 -3.44
CA VAL A 491 20.60 -2.82 -2.01
C VAL A 491 20.60 -1.47 -1.29
N PHE A 492 19.66 -1.29 -0.37
CA PHE A 492 19.50 -0.09 0.45
C PHE A 492 19.49 -0.49 1.92
N ILE A 493 20.19 0.26 2.77
CA ILE A 493 20.30 -0.03 4.20
C ILE A 493 19.98 1.23 5.00
N GLY A 494 19.31 1.07 6.14
CA GLY A 494 19.13 2.13 7.13
C GLY A 494 17.92 3.04 6.90
N GLY A 495 16.85 2.55 6.26
CA GLY A 495 15.56 3.26 6.20
C GLY A 495 14.72 3.02 7.47
N ASN A 496 13.75 3.91 7.71
CA ASN A 496 12.77 3.74 8.78
C ASN A 496 11.42 4.39 8.40
N TYR A 497 10.34 3.88 8.99
CA TYR A 497 9.02 4.50 8.99
C TYR A 497 8.22 4.24 10.27
N ASP A 498 8.81 3.63 11.29
CA ASP A 498 8.14 3.36 12.56
C ASP A 498 8.13 4.61 13.45
N ASN A 499 7.12 4.70 14.33
CA ASN A 499 7.02 5.71 15.38
C ASN A 499 7.16 7.16 14.86
N GLY A 500 6.61 7.46 13.68
CA GLY A 500 6.67 8.80 13.07
C GLY A 500 8.03 9.16 12.44
N GLU A 501 9.04 8.31 12.59
CA GLU A 501 10.38 8.58 12.08
C GLU A 501 10.55 8.10 10.63
N LEU A 502 10.14 8.93 9.68
CA LEU A 502 10.43 8.68 8.26
C LEU A 502 11.90 9.00 7.93
N ARG A 503 12.67 7.94 7.64
CA ARG A 503 14.08 7.98 7.24
C ARG A 503 14.30 7.26 5.91
N LEU A 504 15.07 7.87 5.02
CA LEU A 504 15.44 7.28 3.72
C LEU A 504 16.71 6.45 3.85
N ALA A 505 16.66 5.22 3.34
CA ALA A 505 17.77 4.30 3.30
C ALA A 505 18.87 4.75 2.33
N GLN A 506 20.11 4.42 2.66
CA GLN A 506 21.28 4.66 1.81
C GLN A 506 21.50 3.49 0.85
N GLN A 507 21.70 3.78 -0.44
CA GLN A 507 22.04 2.77 -1.43
C GLN A 507 23.51 2.35 -1.26
N LEU A 508 23.76 1.03 -1.17
CA LEU A 508 25.11 0.48 -1.22
C LEU A 508 25.68 0.58 -2.64
N LYS A 509 27.01 0.70 -2.76
CA LYS A 509 27.73 0.84 -4.05
C LYS A 509 27.98 -0.51 -4.72
N VAL A 510 27.03 -1.44 -4.63
CA VAL A 510 27.14 -2.79 -5.18
C VAL A 510 25.90 -3.15 -5.99
N ARG A 511 26.04 -4.18 -6.84
CA ARG A 511 24.93 -4.88 -7.48
C ARG A 511 25.00 -6.34 -7.08
N LEU A 512 23.91 -6.83 -6.52
CA LEU A 512 23.82 -8.17 -5.98
C LEU A 512 23.05 -9.08 -6.97
N PRO A 513 23.64 -10.16 -7.50
CA PRO A 513 22.91 -11.17 -8.25
C PRO A 513 21.66 -11.65 -7.50
N ALA A 514 20.53 -11.76 -8.20
CA ALA A 514 19.21 -11.95 -7.59
C ALA A 514 19.13 -13.19 -6.69
N LYS A 515 19.81 -14.28 -7.07
CA LYS A 515 19.84 -15.54 -6.33
C LYS A 515 20.63 -15.46 -5.02
N ARG A 516 21.46 -14.42 -4.82
CA ARG A 516 22.24 -14.18 -3.60
C ARG A 516 21.56 -13.25 -2.60
N GLY A 517 20.37 -12.75 -2.92
CA GLY A 517 19.57 -11.90 -2.03
C GLY A 517 19.40 -12.47 -0.61
N PRO A 518 18.95 -13.73 -0.45
CA PRO A 518 18.79 -14.34 0.87
C PRO A 518 20.10 -14.44 1.66
N ASP A 519 21.20 -14.82 1.01
CA ASP A 519 22.52 -14.89 1.65
C ASP A 519 22.99 -13.52 2.15
N ALA A 520 22.76 -12.46 1.37
CA ALA A 520 23.09 -11.10 1.77
C ALA A 520 22.31 -10.65 3.00
N VAL A 521 20.99 -10.92 3.05
CA VAL A 521 20.15 -10.60 4.23
C VAL A 521 20.67 -11.30 5.48
N GLU A 522 20.94 -12.59 5.40
CA GLU A 522 21.49 -13.33 6.54
C GLU A 522 22.81 -12.74 7.02
N ARG A 523 23.72 -12.39 6.10
CA ARG A 523 25.01 -11.79 6.47
C ARG A 523 24.86 -10.42 7.12
N PHE A 524 23.91 -9.58 6.66
CA PHE A 524 23.63 -8.30 7.29
C PHE A 524 23.08 -8.46 8.71
N ILE A 525 22.18 -9.42 8.91
CA ILE A 525 21.63 -9.72 10.25
C ILE A 525 22.73 -10.21 11.18
N ARG A 526 23.55 -11.17 10.74
CA ARG A 526 24.66 -11.72 11.54
C ARG A 526 25.70 -10.66 11.87
N LEU A 527 26.03 -9.78 10.92
CA LEU A 527 26.92 -8.65 11.13
C LEU A 527 26.38 -7.73 12.23
N TYR A 528 25.10 -7.35 12.13
CA TYR A 528 24.43 -6.52 13.13
C TYR A 528 24.43 -7.19 14.51
N GLU A 529 24.02 -8.45 14.61
CA GLU A 529 23.95 -9.15 15.89
C GLU A 529 25.33 -9.34 16.55
N ALA A 530 26.38 -9.52 15.75
CA ALA A 530 27.75 -9.74 16.25
C ALA A 530 28.44 -8.44 16.69
N GLU A 531 28.19 -7.32 16.00
CA GLU A 531 28.96 -6.08 16.19
C GLU A 531 28.18 -4.94 16.85
N ARG A 532 26.88 -5.11 17.12
CA ARG A 532 26.07 -4.12 17.82
C ARG A 532 26.46 -4.00 19.29
N GLN A 533 26.30 -2.80 19.84
CA GLN A 533 26.37 -2.55 21.27
C GLN A 533 25.07 -3.02 21.96
N PRO A 534 25.08 -3.28 23.28
CA PRO A 534 23.87 -3.62 24.02
C PRO A 534 22.77 -2.56 23.84
N GLY A 535 21.58 -2.98 23.42
CA GLY A 535 20.45 -2.08 23.19
C GLY A 535 20.50 -1.29 21.87
N GLU A 536 21.54 -1.44 21.05
CA GLU A 536 21.70 -0.69 19.81
C GLU A 536 20.78 -1.26 18.71
N THR A 537 19.85 -0.44 18.20
CA THR A 537 18.97 -0.80 17.08
C THR A 537 19.77 -0.93 15.78
N PHE A 538 19.22 -1.61 14.77
CA PHE A 538 19.89 -1.78 13.48
C PHE A 538 20.28 -0.44 12.83
N ASN A 539 19.39 0.56 12.89
CA ASN A 539 19.67 1.87 12.29
C ASN A 539 20.73 2.65 13.08
N ALA A 540 20.74 2.55 14.42
CA ALA A 540 21.79 3.14 15.24
C ALA A 540 23.16 2.47 14.96
N PHE A 541 23.17 1.15 14.79
CA PHE A 541 24.35 0.41 14.35
C PHE A 541 24.84 0.90 12.98
N PHE A 542 23.95 1.04 12.01
CA PHE A 542 24.29 1.55 10.68
C PHE A 542 24.85 2.98 10.73
N ASP A 543 24.29 3.86 11.56
CA ASP A 543 24.80 5.23 11.76
C ASP A 543 26.22 5.25 12.33
N ARG A 544 26.53 4.32 13.24
CA ARG A 544 27.85 4.22 13.85
C ARG A 544 28.90 3.67 12.90
N VAL A 545 28.59 2.61 12.15
CA VAL A 545 29.59 1.86 11.38
C VAL A 545 29.63 2.25 9.89
N GLY A 546 28.60 2.93 9.40
CA GLY A 546 28.47 3.33 8.01
C GLY A 546 28.22 2.15 7.05
N PRO A 547 28.26 2.41 5.73
CA PRO A 547 27.93 1.40 4.71
C PRO A 547 29.05 0.38 4.46
N GLU A 548 30.31 0.72 4.75
CA GLU A 548 31.46 -0.10 4.34
C GLU A 548 31.46 -1.52 4.93
N PRO A 549 31.12 -1.75 6.23
CA PRO A 549 31.04 -3.11 6.77
C PRO A 549 29.99 -3.97 6.06
N PHE A 550 28.85 -3.38 5.68
CA PHE A 550 27.81 -4.06 4.92
C PHE A 550 28.28 -4.40 3.50
N GLU A 551 28.93 -3.47 2.82
CA GLU A 551 29.51 -3.71 1.49
C GLU A 551 30.57 -4.82 1.53
N ARG A 552 31.46 -4.82 2.53
CA ARG A 552 32.45 -5.88 2.73
C ARG A 552 31.81 -7.24 3.00
N ALA A 553 30.74 -7.28 3.80
CA ALA A 553 30.08 -8.54 4.17
C ALA A 553 29.48 -9.30 2.97
N ILE A 554 29.20 -8.62 1.85
CA ILE A 554 28.60 -9.24 0.66
C ILE A 554 29.46 -9.10 -0.60
N ALA A 555 30.72 -8.67 -0.48
CA ALA A 555 31.58 -8.36 -1.62
C ALA A 555 31.77 -9.57 -2.56
N ASP A 556 31.98 -10.77 -2.00
CA ASP A 556 32.07 -12.05 -2.73
C ASP A 556 30.75 -12.43 -3.41
N LEU A 557 29.60 -12.15 -2.77
CA LEU A 557 28.28 -12.43 -3.35
C LEU A 557 27.98 -11.57 -4.58
N CYS A 558 28.63 -10.41 -4.69
CA CYS A 558 28.44 -9.47 -5.81
C CYS A 558 29.21 -9.88 -7.08
N ILE A 559 30.09 -10.89 -6.99
CA ILE A 559 30.84 -11.42 -8.13
C ILE A 559 29.95 -12.46 -8.83
N PRO A 560 29.48 -12.21 -10.06
CA PRO A 560 28.48 -13.06 -10.70
C PRO A 560 29.02 -14.41 -11.20
N GLY A 561 30.34 -14.56 -11.38
CA GLY A 561 30.97 -15.68 -12.09
C GLY A 561 30.73 -15.62 -13.61
N GLU A 562 31.51 -16.37 -14.40
CA GLU A 562 31.23 -16.57 -15.83
C GLU A 562 30.04 -17.52 -16.03
N PHE A 563 29.32 -17.41 -17.15
CA PHE A 563 28.22 -18.35 -17.44
C PHE A 563 28.75 -19.76 -17.73
N THR A 564 28.22 -20.75 -17.00
CA THR A 564 28.40 -22.17 -17.25
C THR A 564 27.07 -22.90 -17.11
N GLU A 565 26.93 -24.10 -17.66
CA GLU A 565 25.69 -24.87 -17.46
C GLU A 565 25.47 -25.23 -15.97
N ASP A 566 26.54 -25.42 -15.20
CA ASP A 566 26.45 -25.70 -13.76
C ASP A 566 25.87 -24.52 -12.96
N ASN A 567 26.14 -23.27 -13.38
CA ASN A 567 25.66 -22.07 -12.69
C ASN A 567 24.48 -21.38 -13.40
N ARG A 568 23.89 -22.04 -14.41
CA ARG A 568 22.77 -21.52 -15.21
C ARG A 568 21.65 -20.90 -14.37
N GLY A 569 21.36 -21.46 -13.20
CA GLY A 569 20.34 -20.96 -12.27
C GLY A 569 20.56 -19.52 -11.80
N MET A 570 21.80 -19.03 -11.76
CA MET A 570 22.14 -17.63 -11.44
C MET A 570 21.68 -16.65 -12.50
N PHE A 571 21.56 -17.13 -13.74
CA PHE A 571 21.15 -16.38 -14.91
C PHE A 571 19.65 -16.50 -15.18
N ILE A 572 18.88 -17.12 -14.27
CA ILE A 572 17.42 -17.23 -14.35
C ILE A 572 16.83 -16.42 -13.20
N ASP A 573 15.84 -15.58 -13.49
CA ASP A 573 15.13 -14.80 -12.46
C ASP A 573 14.30 -15.72 -11.55
N TRP A 574 13.89 -15.22 -10.39
CA TRP A 574 12.98 -15.97 -9.54
C TRP A 574 11.66 -16.25 -10.26
N ASN A 575 11.09 -17.45 -10.05
CA ASN A 575 9.84 -17.89 -10.67
C ASN A 575 9.83 -17.88 -12.22
N ARG A 576 11.01 -17.98 -12.84
CA ARG A 576 11.20 -18.12 -14.29
C ARG A 576 11.96 -19.39 -14.62
N LEU A 577 11.86 -19.82 -15.87
CA LEU A 577 12.54 -21.00 -16.42
C LEU A 577 13.58 -20.64 -17.50
N GLU A 578 13.42 -19.47 -18.11
CA GLU A 578 14.25 -19.01 -19.22
C GLU A 578 15.46 -18.21 -18.71
N LEU A 579 16.54 -18.22 -19.50
CA LEU A 579 17.67 -17.33 -19.28
C LEU A 579 17.21 -15.87 -19.29
N TYR A 580 17.69 -15.13 -18.31
CA TYR A 580 17.31 -13.76 -18.09
C TYR A 580 17.73 -12.88 -19.27
N ARG A 581 16.76 -12.10 -19.74
CA ARG A 581 16.97 -11.01 -20.67
C ARG A 581 16.21 -9.82 -20.14
N LEU A 582 16.89 -8.67 -20.05
CA LEU A 582 16.23 -7.44 -19.65
C LEU A 582 15.11 -7.11 -20.63
N GLN A 583 13.88 -7.23 -20.15
CA GLN A 583 12.67 -6.93 -20.89
C GLN A 583 11.84 -5.99 -20.03
N ARG A 584 11.87 -4.70 -20.35
CA ARG A 584 11.14 -3.65 -19.65
C ARG A 584 10.26 -2.94 -20.67
N GLY A 585 8.95 -3.01 -20.48
CA GLY A 585 7.98 -2.25 -21.25
C GLY A 585 7.80 -0.84 -20.71
N GLU A 586 6.88 -0.10 -21.31
CA GLU A 586 6.47 1.21 -20.83
C GLU A 586 5.31 1.10 -19.84
N GLY A 587 5.27 2.02 -18.87
CA GLY A 587 4.16 2.06 -17.93
C GLY A 587 2.98 2.74 -18.59
N GLU A 588 1.78 2.17 -18.54
CA GLU A 588 0.59 2.79 -19.15
C GLU A 588 0.20 4.16 -18.58
N CYS A 589 0.49 4.42 -17.30
CA CYS A 589 0.43 5.79 -16.78
C CYS A 589 1.57 6.69 -17.33
N ALA A 590 2.27 6.30 -18.39
CA ALA A 590 3.19 7.07 -19.22
C ALA A 590 2.56 7.49 -20.56
N VAL A 591 1.38 6.95 -20.90
CA VAL A 591 0.50 7.44 -21.98
C VAL A 591 -0.24 8.68 -21.53
#